data_AF-A0A6L6FEC2-F1
#
_entry.id   AF-A0A6L6FEC2-F1
#
_cell.length_a   1.000
_cell.length_b   1.000
_cell.length_c   1.000
_cell.angle_alpha   90.00
_cell.angle_beta   90.00
_cell.angle_gamma   90.00
#
_symmetry.space_group_name_H-M   'P 1'
#
loop_
_entity.id
_entity.type
_entity.pdbx_description
1 polymer ?
#
loop_
_entity_poly.entity_id
_entity_poly.type
_entity_poly.pdbx_seq_one_letter_code
_entity_poly.pdbx_strand_id
1 'polypeptide(L)'
;MTNLKSRTQAAARKRRQRARQRKDGWHRIEIALSDKEYEALNYLCVQCNPGRPPYDRNEFISLLLLCHLERLKRQQAKLGTCEHCKAQMPNHCEGVFMGQSNCWLTRDARKLNLTTVTGHANIEEDN
;
A
#
# COMPACT_ATOMS: atom_id res chain seq x y z
N MET A 1 -26.88 24.37 27.40
CA MET A 1 -25.53 24.75 26.90
C MET A 1 -24.45 23.84 27.51
N THR A 2 -24.44 22.54 27.19
CA THR A 2 -23.58 21.55 27.91
C THR A 2 -23.04 20.46 26.98
N ASN A 3 -22.26 20.83 25.97
CA ASN A 3 -21.57 19.83 25.12
C ASN A 3 -20.18 20.27 24.61
N LEU A 4 -19.84 21.56 24.68
CA LEU A 4 -18.56 22.05 24.15
C LEU A 4 -17.36 21.58 25.00
N LYS A 5 -17.47 21.62 26.33
CA LYS A 5 -16.41 21.22 27.28
C LYS A 5 -16.05 19.73 27.20
N SER A 6 -17.03 18.84 26.96
CA SER A 6 -16.80 17.40 26.85
C SER A 6 -16.11 17.02 25.53
N ARG A 7 -16.51 17.66 24.42
CA ARG A 7 -15.87 17.51 23.10
C ARG A 7 -14.43 18.01 23.09
N THR A 8 -14.15 19.16 23.71
CA THR A 8 -12.77 19.68 23.82
C THR A 8 -11.89 18.77 24.68
N GLN A 9 -12.45 18.16 25.73
CA GLN A 9 -11.72 17.24 26.60
C GLN A 9 -11.46 15.88 25.91
N ALA A 10 -12.42 15.35 25.17
CA ALA A 10 -12.24 14.15 24.33
C ALA A 10 -11.19 14.38 23.23
N ALA A 11 -11.21 15.55 22.57
CA ALA A 11 -10.21 15.93 21.57
C ALA A 11 -8.81 16.09 22.19
N ALA A 12 -8.70 16.63 23.40
CA ALA A 12 -7.42 16.71 24.13
C ALA A 12 -6.88 15.32 24.52
N ARG A 13 -7.75 14.40 24.97
CA ARG A 13 -7.37 13.00 25.25
C ARG A 13 -6.86 12.28 23.99
N LYS A 14 -7.60 12.38 22.88
CA LYS A 14 -7.21 11.78 21.60
C LYS A 14 -5.89 12.35 21.09
N ARG A 15 -5.65 13.67 21.25
CA ARG A 15 -4.35 14.31 20.93
C ARG A 15 -3.20 13.77 21.77
N ARG A 16 -3.37 13.62 23.09
CA ARG A 16 -2.34 13.04 23.97
C ARG A 16 -2.06 11.57 23.64
N GLN A 17 -3.09 10.80 23.31
CA GLN A 17 -2.94 9.42 22.86
C GLN A 17 -2.13 9.35 21.55
N ARG A 18 -2.46 10.18 20.56
CA ARG A 18 -1.70 10.30 19.30
C ARG A 18 -0.25 10.73 19.55
N ALA A 19 0.01 11.61 20.52
CA ALA A 19 1.37 12.05 20.87
C ALA A 19 2.19 10.93 21.54
N ARG A 20 1.58 10.07 22.36
CA ARG A 20 2.25 8.89 22.96
C ARG A 20 2.55 7.83 21.90
N GLN A 21 1.57 7.49 21.06
CA GLN A 21 1.75 6.57 19.94
C GLN A 21 2.93 6.98 19.05
N ARG A 22 3.07 8.26 18.72
CA ARG A 22 4.21 8.77 17.94
C ARG A 22 5.56 8.60 18.63
N LYS A 23 5.63 8.72 19.95
CA LYS A 23 6.86 8.48 20.72
C LYS A 23 7.27 7.01 20.70
N ASP A 24 6.30 6.12 20.65
CA ASP A 24 6.49 4.67 20.61
C ASP A 24 6.69 4.14 19.18
N GLY A 25 6.95 5.01 18.20
CA GLY A 25 7.17 4.64 16.79
C GLY A 25 5.90 4.29 16.01
N TRP A 26 4.71 4.50 16.59
CA TRP A 26 3.45 4.25 15.89
C TRP A 26 3.04 5.44 15.03
N HIS A 27 2.92 5.19 13.74
CA HIS A 27 2.43 6.15 12.75
C HIS A 27 0.94 5.91 12.50
N ARG A 28 0.09 6.84 12.97
CA ARG A 28 -1.36 6.77 12.73
C ARG A 28 -1.72 7.45 11.41
N ILE A 29 -2.38 6.70 10.54
CA ILE A 29 -2.96 7.17 9.29
C ILE A 29 -4.48 7.14 9.43
N GLU A 30 -5.16 8.15 8.90
CA GLU A 30 -6.62 8.19 8.79
C GLU A 30 -6.98 8.21 7.30
N ILE A 31 -7.77 7.24 6.86
CA ILE A 31 -8.23 7.11 5.46
C ILE A 31 -9.75 7.20 5.43
N ALA A 32 -10.28 7.83 4.37
CA ALA A 32 -11.70 7.78 4.04
C ALA A 32 -11.87 6.72 2.95
N LEU A 33 -12.83 5.82 3.15
CA LEU A 33 -13.18 4.78 2.20
C LEU A 33 -14.60 5.05 1.71
N SER A 34 -14.85 4.83 0.42
CA SER A 34 -16.20 4.68 -0.10
C SER A 34 -16.89 3.47 0.55
N ASP A 35 -18.22 3.44 0.49
CA ASP A 35 -19.00 2.32 1.04
C ASP A 35 -18.54 0.97 0.45
N LYS A 36 -18.30 0.95 -0.87
CA LYS A 36 -17.79 -0.23 -1.59
C LYS A 36 -16.43 -0.70 -1.05
N GLU A 37 -15.50 0.22 -0.80
CA GLU A 37 -14.18 -0.13 -0.27
C GLU A 37 -14.25 -0.60 1.18
N TYR A 38 -15.15 -0.02 1.99
CA TYR A 38 -15.36 -0.44 3.36
C TYR A 38 -16.01 -1.82 3.46
N GLU A 39 -16.99 -2.11 2.62
CA GLU A 39 -17.58 -3.46 2.48
C GLU A 39 -16.53 -4.48 2.04
N ALA A 40 -15.72 -4.15 1.03
CA ALA A 40 -14.62 -5.01 0.58
C ALA A 40 -13.62 -5.31 1.71
N LEU A 41 -13.23 -4.30 2.50
CA LEU A 41 -12.36 -4.48 3.65
C LEU A 41 -12.95 -5.46 4.67
N ASN A 42 -14.23 -5.30 5.03
CA ASN A 42 -14.89 -6.19 5.99
C ASN A 42 -14.97 -7.62 5.47
N TYR A 43 -15.32 -7.80 4.19
CA TYR A 43 -15.38 -9.10 3.55
C TYR A 43 -14.02 -9.80 3.57
N LEU A 44 -12.95 -9.10 3.15
CA LEU A 44 -11.61 -9.66 3.09
C LEU A 44 -11.05 -10.03 4.46
N CYS A 45 -11.33 -9.27 5.52
CA CYS A 45 -10.89 -9.60 6.87
C CYS A 45 -11.38 -10.98 7.34
N VAL A 46 -12.57 -11.40 6.89
CA VAL A 46 -13.15 -12.72 7.19
C VAL A 46 -12.58 -13.79 6.25
N GLN A 47 -12.54 -13.51 4.94
CA GLN A 47 -12.18 -14.53 3.95
C GLN A 47 -10.68 -14.87 3.92
N CYS A 48 -9.81 -13.91 4.25
CA CYS A 48 -8.37 -14.10 4.18
C CYS A 48 -7.76 -14.86 5.37
N ASN A 49 -8.58 -15.40 6.29
CA ASN A 49 -8.11 -16.23 7.40
C ASN A 49 -9.01 -17.47 7.63
N PRO A 50 -9.19 -18.34 6.62
CA PRO A 50 -10.15 -19.44 6.71
C PRO A 50 -9.81 -20.39 7.86
N GLY A 51 -10.82 -20.78 8.64
CA GLY A 51 -10.66 -21.67 9.79
C GLY A 51 -10.08 -21.02 11.05
N ARG A 52 -9.94 -19.69 11.06
CA ARG A 52 -9.44 -18.89 12.19
C ARG A 52 -10.31 -17.65 12.43
N PRO A 53 -10.14 -16.96 13.57
CA PRO A 53 -10.79 -15.68 13.78
C PRO A 53 -10.46 -14.67 12.66
N PRO A 54 -11.43 -13.87 12.19
CA PRO A 54 -11.17 -12.79 11.23
C PRO A 54 -10.10 -11.82 11.71
N TYR A 55 -9.37 -11.21 10.77
CA TYR A 55 -8.40 -10.17 11.08
C TYR A 55 -9.07 -8.90 11.62
N ASP A 56 -8.38 -8.18 12.51
CA ASP A 56 -8.71 -6.76 12.73
C ASP A 56 -8.38 -5.96 11.47
N ARG A 57 -9.15 -4.90 11.18
CA ARG A 57 -8.95 -4.08 9.98
C ARG A 57 -7.56 -3.47 9.90
N ASN A 58 -7.00 -3.00 11.03
CA ASN A 58 -5.66 -2.40 11.02
C ASN A 58 -4.59 -3.46 10.79
N GLU A 59 -4.75 -4.64 11.39
CA GLU A 59 -3.87 -5.79 11.18
C GLU A 59 -3.89 -6.22 9.72
N PHE A 60 -5.09 -6.39 9.15
CA PHE A 60 -5.26 -6.79 7.75
C PHE A 60 -4.59 -5.82 6.78
N ILE A 61 -4.82 -4.50 6.93
CA ILE A 61 -4.19 -3.48 6.08
C ILE A 61 -2.66 -3.49 6.25
N SER A 62 -2.17 -3.64 7.49
CA SER A 62 -0.74 -3.71 7.76
C SER A 62 -0.09 -4.94 7.11
N LEU A 63 -0.75 -6.09 7.19
CA LEU A 63 -0.30 -7.33 6.55
C LEU A 63 -0.29 -7.20 5.03
N LEU A 64 -1.34 -6.64 4.43
CA LEU A 64 -1.38 -6.39 2.99
C LEU A 64 -0.21 -5.52 2.51
N LEU A 65 0.13 -4.47 3.27
CA LEU A 65 1.28 -3.62 2.96
C LEU A 65 2.60 -4.42 2.98
N LEU A 66 2.80 -5.25 4.01
CA LEU A 66 4.02 -6.07 4.13
C LEU A 66 4.10 -7.13 3.03
N CYS A 67 2.99 -7.81 2.74
CA CYS A 67 2.91 -8.77 1.63
C CYS A 67 3.21 -8.10 0.28
N HIS A 68 2.68 -6.89 0.06
CA HIS A 68 2.94 -6.14 -1.16
C HIS A 68 4.41 -5.71 -1.28
N LEU A 69 5.02 -5.26 -0.18
CA LEU A 69 6.44 -4.93 -0.13
C LEU A 69 7.32 -6.12 -0.53
N GLU A 70 7.06 -7.30 0.05
CA GLU A 70 7.81 -8.52 -0.28
C GLU A 70 7.58 -8.95 -1.74
N ARG A 71 6.36 -8.81 -2.26
CA ARG A 71 6.08 -9.03 -3.68
C ARG A 71 6.90 -8.11 -4.57
N LEU A 72 6.93 -6.81 -4.27
CA LEU A 72 7.68 -5.82 -5.05
C LEU A 72 9.19 -6.12 -5.03
N LYS A 73 9.76 -6.45 -3.87
CA LYS A 73 11.18 -6.84 -3.76
C LYS A 73 11.51 -8.05 -4.64
N ARG A 74 10.63 -9.06 -4.69
CA ARG A 74 10.81 -10.23 -5.56
C ARG A 74 10.76 -9.86 -7.04
N GLN A 75 9.81 -9.00 -7.42
CA GLN A 75 9.73 -8.50 -8.81
C GLN A 75 10.97 -7.70 -9.20
N GLN A 76 11.46 -6.83 -8.32
CA GLN A 76 12.72 -6.09 -8.50
C GLN A 76 13.92 -7.01 -8.69
N ALA A 77 14.04 -8.05 -7.86
CA ALA A 77 15.12 -9.01 -7.95
C ALA A 77 15.11 -9.78 -9.28
N LYS A 78 13.93 -10.12 -9.81
CA LYS A 78 13.78 -10.77 -11.14
C LYS A 78 14.16 -9.85 -12.30
N LEU A 79 13.89 -8.55 -12.17
CA LEU A 79 14.14 -7.54 -13.20
C LEU A 79 15.64 -7.29 -13.43
N GLY A 80 16.45 -7.37 -12.37
CA GLY A 80 17.89 -7.16 -12.44
C GLY A 80 18.27 -5.75 -12.88
N THR A 81 19.39 -5.66 -13.59
CA THR A 81 19.96 -4.41 -14.09
C THR A 81 19.45 -4.09 -15.50
N CYS A 82 19.11 -2.82 -15.77
CA CYS A 82 18.71 -2.36 -17.09
C CYS A 82 19.75 -2.72 -18.16
N GLU A 83 19.33 -3.34 -19.27
CA GLU A 83 20.24 -3.62 -20.37
C GLU A 83 20.73 -2.33 -21.06
N HIS A 84 19.88 -1.29 -21.13
CA HIS A 84 20.25 -0.01 -21.74
C HIS A 84 21.08 0.89 -20.82
N CYS A 85 20.52 1.33 -19.68
CA CYS A 85 21.18 2.35 -18.83
C CYS A 85 22.01 1.79 -17.68
N LYS A 86 22.08 0.45 -17.54
CA LYS A 86 22.79 -0.24 -16.45
C LYS A 86 22.36 0.14 -15.03
N ALA A 87 21.25 0.87 -14.87
CA ALA A 87 20.67 1.18 -13.56
C ALA A 87 19.81 0.02 -13.04
N GLN A 88 19.77 -0.14 -11.72
CA GLN A 88 18.88 -1.07 -11.02
C GLN A 88 17.77 -0.29 -10.30
N MET A 89 16.55 -0.83 -10.29
CA MET A 89 15.40 -0.23 -9.61
C MET A 89 15.72 0.04 -8.11
N PRO A 90 15.30 1.17 -7.52
CA PRO A 90 14.42 2.22 -8.06
C PRO A 90 15.08 3.19 -9.04
N ASN A 91 16.40 3.13 -9.24
CA ASN A 91 17.09 4.04 -10.14
C ASN A 91 16.78 3.71 -11.61
N HIS A 92 16.65 4.75 -12.44
CA HIS A 92 16.37 4.61 -13.86
C HIS A 92 16.90 5.81 -14.66
N CYS A 93 16.82 5.73 -15.99
CA CYS A 93 17.32 6.76 -16.90
C CYS A 93 16.42 8.00 -17.01
N GLU A 94 15.61 8.31 -16.01
CA GLU A 94 14.65 9.43 -16.03
C GLU A 94 13.74 9.50 -17.28
N GLY A 95 13.52 8.36 -17.95
CA GLY A 95 12.70 8.27 -19.15
C GLY A 95 13.41 8.60 -20.47
N VAL A 96 14.71 8.95 -20.45
CA VAL A 96 15.50 9.28 -21.66
C VAL A 96 15.48 8.16 -22.71
N PHE A 97 15.40 6.91 -22.26
CA PHE A 97 15.39 5.72 -23.14
C PHE A 97 14.01 5.04 -23.21
N MET A 98 12.94 5.72 -22.78
CA MET A 98 11.59 5.19 -22.86
C MET A 98 11.18 5.00 -24.34
N GLY A 99 10.54 3.88 -24.65
CA GLY A 99 10.23 3.46 -26.02
C GLY A 99 11.27 2.50 -26.61
N GLN A 100 12.47 2.40 -26.03
CA GLN A 100 13.46 1.40 -26.42
C GLN A 100 13.20 0.06 -25.72
N SER A 101 13.30 -1.04 -26.46
CA SER A 101 12.95 -2.40 -26.01
C SER A 101 13.87 -2.97 -24.92
N ASN A 102 15.12 -2.51 -24.88
CA ASN A 102 16.14 -2.88 -23.88
C ASN A 102 16.13 -1.98 -22.62
N CYS A 103 15.20 -1.04 -22.53
CA CYS A 103 14.97 -0.25 -21.32
C CYS A 103 13.88 -0.91 -20.48
N TRP A 104 14.18 -1.25 -19.22
CA TRP A 104 13.18 -1.87 -18.34
C TRP A 104 11.97 -0.96 -18.07
N LEU A 105 12.14 0.37 -18.09
CA LEU A 105 11.01 1.30 -17.96
C LEU A 105 9.98 1.10 -19.08
N THR A 106 10.44 0.79 -20.29
CA THR A 106 9.57 0.50 -21.44
C THR A 106 8.96 -0.89 -21.31
N ARG A 107 9.80 -1.89 -21.00
CA ARG A 107 9.42 -3.31 -21.06
C ARG A 107 8.59 -3.78 -19.87
N ASP A 108 8.92 -3.33 -18.66
CA ASP A 108 8.49 -3.98 -17.42
C ASP A 108 7.74 -3.06 -16.45
N ALA A 109 7.89 -1.75 -16.52
CA ALA A 109 7.32 -0.83 -15.52
C ALA A 109 5.81 -1.02 -15.30
N ARG A 110 5.06 -1.36 -16.35
CA ARG A 110 3.61 -1.64 -16.25
C ARG A 110 3.28 -2.82 -15.35
N LYS A 111 4.14 -3.84 -15.29
CA LYS A 111 3.98 -5.02 -14.41
C LYS A 111 4.17 -4.69 -12.93
N LEU A 112 4.83 -3.56 -12.65
CA LEU A 112 5.08 -3.07 -11.29
C LEU A 112 3.96 -2.15 -10.79
N ASN A 113 3.11 -1.64 -11.69
CA ASN A 113 2.02 -0.74 -11.31
C ASN A 113 0.90 -1.48 -10.57
N LEU A 114 0.31 -0.81 -9.58
CA LEU A 114 -0.88 -1.33 -8.89
C LEU A 114 -2.09 -1.42 -9.81
N THR A 115 -2.21 -0.51 -10.79
CA THR A 115 -3.28 -0.46 -11.76
C THR A 115 -2.76 -0.31 -13.18
N THR A 116 -3.57 -0.70 -14.16
CA THR A 116 -3.38 -0.29 -15.56
C THR A 116 -3.83 1.17 -15.76
N VAL A 117 -3.66 1.70 -16.98
CA VAL A 117 -4.04 3.09 -17.34
C VAL A 117 -5.53 3.39 -17.08
N THR A 118 -6.36 2.36 -16.91
CA THR A 118 -7.80 2.45 -16.64
C THR A 118 -8.19 2.32 -15.16
N GLY A 119 -7.24 2.35 -14.22
CA GLY A 119 -7.54 2.37 -12.78
C GLY A 119 -8.04 1.05 -12.19
N HIS A 120 -8.07 -0.02 -12.98
CA HIS A 120 -8.29 -1.37 -12.48
C HIS A 120 -6.98 -1.97 -11.97
N ALA A 121 -7.04 -2.70 -10.85
CA ALA A 121 -5.89 -3.41 -10.34
C ALA A 121 -5.26 -4.27 -11.45
N ASN A 122 -3.93 -4.28 -11.54
CA ASN A 122 -3.24 -5.17 -12.46
C ASN A 122 -3.25 -6.57 -11.84
N ILE A 123 -4.36 -7.31 -12.04
CA ILE A 123 -4.59 -8.68 -11.53
C ILE A 123 -4.11 -9.71 -12.56
N GLU A 124 -2.98 -9.46 -13.23
CA GLU A 124 -2.35 -10.53 -14.00
C GLU A 124 -1.87 -11.59 -13.00
N GLU A 125 -2.59 -12.71 -12.94
CA GLU A 125 -2.17 -13.90 -12.21
C GLU A 125 -0.89 -14.41 -12.87
N ASP A 126 0.22 -14.37 -12.13
CA ASP A 126 1.48 -15.01 -12.50
C ASP A 126 1.20 -16.53 -12.64
N ASN A 127 0.89 -17.00 -13.86
CA ASN A 127 0.88 -18.43 -14.22
C ASN A 127 2.30 -19.02 -14.15
#